data_AF-A0A949GA23-F1
#
_entry.id   AF-A0A949GA23-F1
#
_cell.length_a   1.000
_cell.length_b   1.000
_cell.length_c   1.000
_cell.angle_alpha   90.00
_cell.angle_beta   90.00
_cell.angle_gamma   90.00
#
_symmetry.space_group_name_H-M   'P 1'
#
loop_
_entity.id
_entity.type
_entity.pdbx_description
1 polymer ?
#
loop_
_entity_poly.entity_id
_entity_poly.type
_entity_poly.pdbx_seq_one_letter_code
_entity_poly.pdbx_strand_id
1 'polypeptide(L)'
;MKHQKLHDLAKFAAGLVLADFICGWWMSTSNLLPQNFLGATITSSMILPWMIFDAALFIILVHYGWHIGRTPTLRTRTYFAFVGTIMGIVALAHLVRLFSSAEVNIAGWIVPLWLSWIGVAVAAYLSYMSFRLAVSMKK
;
A
#
# COMPACT_ATOMS: atom_id res chain seq x y z
N MET A 1 -10.54 5.81 17.83
CA MET A 1 -11.69 5.63 16.90
C MET A 1 -12.49 4.41 17.36
N LYS A 2 -13.82 4.50 17.48
CA LYS A 2 -14.65 3.34 17.85
C LYS A 2 -14.44 2.22 16.82
N HIS A 3 -14.16 0.99 17.28
CA HIS A 3 -13.90 -0.19 16.44
C HIS A 3 -14.87 -0.35 15.24
N GLN A 4 -16.13 0.03 15.42
CA GLN A 4 -17.16 0.07 14.38
C GLN A 4 -16.71 0.81 13.11
N LYS A 5 -16.06 1.98 13.23
CA LYS A 5 -15.60 2.75 12.06
C LYS A 5 -14.55 2.01 11.24
N LEU A 6 -13.69 1.21 11.88
CA LEU A 6 -12.67 0.42 11.17
C LEU A 6 -13.28 -0.78 10.44
N HIS A 7 -14.31 -1.40 11.04
CA HIS A 7 -15.06 -2.47 10.37
C HIS A 7 -15.83 -1.94 9.15
N ASP A 8 -16.47 -0.79 9.28
CA ASP A 8 -17.22 -0.17 8.18
C ASP A 8 -16.27 0.26 7.06
N LEU A 9 -15.10 0.81 7.41
CA LEU A 9 -14.04 1.11 6.44
C LEU A 9 -13.55 -0.16 5.72
N ALA A 10 -13.36 -1.26 6.43
CA ALA A 10 -12.90 -2.51 5.85
C ALA A 10 -13.92 -3.13 4.89
N LYS A 11 -15.22 -3.06 5.20
CA LYS A 11 -16.30 -3.48 4.29
C LYS A 11 -16.29 -2.66 3.00
N PHE A 12 -16.14 -1.34 3.13
CA PHE A 12 -16.02 -0.45 1.96
C PHE A 12 -14.77 -0.76 1.14
N ALA A 13 -13.61 -0.92 1.79
CA ALA A 13 -12.35 -1.27 1.15
C ALA A 13 -12.42 -2.63 0.44
N ALA A 14 -13.10 -3.63 1.02
CA ALA A 14 -13.33 -4.92 0.36
C ALA A 14 -14.10 -4.75 -0.96
N GLY A 15 -15.09 -3.85 -1.01
CA GLY A 15 -15.80 -3.51 -2.24
C GLY A 15 -14.89 -2.88 -3.31
N LEU A 16 -13.99 -1.98 -2.91
CA LEU A 16 -13.01 -1.37 -3.82
C LEU A 16 -12.03 -2.40 -4.38
N VAL A 17 -11.50 -3.29 -3.53
CA VAL A 17 -10.58 -4.36 -3.95
C VAL A 17 -11.28 -5.34 -4.89
N LEU A 18 -12.55 -5.69 -4.62
CA LEU A 18 -13.32 -6.54 -5.53
C LEU A 18 -13.56 -5.87 -6.89
N ALA A 19 -13.83 -4.56 -6.90
CA ALA A 19 -13.98 -3.82 -8.14
C ALA A 19 -12.68 -3.80 -8.97
N ASP A 20 -11.53 -3.61 -8.31
CA ASP A 20 -10.20 -3.67 -8.96
C ASP A 20 -9.93 -5.07 -9.53
N PHE A 21 -10.20 -6.13 -8.76
CA PHE A 21 -10.09 -7.52 -9.22
C PHE A 21 -10.93 -7.79 -10.47
N ILE A 22 -12.19 -7.34 -10.48
CA ILE A 22 -13.10 -7.51 -11.63
C ILE A 22 -12.58 -6.71 -12.83
N CYS A 23 -12.05 -5.51 -12.61
CA CYS A 23 -11.43 -4.71 -13.66
C CYS A 23 -10.24 -5.44 -14.29
N GLY A 24 -9.34 -5.99 -13.45
CA GLY A 24 -8.20 -6.79 -13.90
C GLY A 24 -8.62 -8.04 -14.68
N TRP A 25 -9.65 -8.75 -14.20
CA TRP A 25 -10.24 -9.88 -14.93
C TRP A 25 -10.79 -9.45 -16.29
N TRP A 26 -11.56 -8.37 -16.34
CA TRP A 26 -12.15 -7.85 -17.57
C TRP A 26 -11.08 -7.40 -18.58
N MET A 27 -10.01 -6.73 -18.12
CA MET A 27 -8.88 -6.37 -18.97
C MET A 27 -8.18 -7.60 -19.56
N SER A 28 -8.08 -8.68 -18.78
CA SER A 28 -7.52 -9.97 -19.24
C SER A 28 -8.34 -10.59 -20.37
N THR A 29 -9.67 -10.55 -20.27
CA THR A 29 -10.55 -11.16 -21.29
C THR A 29 -10.82 -10.26 -22.49
N SER A 30 -10.59 -8.95 -22.37
CA SER A 30 -10.94 -7.97 -23.42
C SER A 30 -9.82 -7.68 -24.42
N ASN A 31 -8.70 -8.43 -24.38
CA ASN A 31 -7.51 -8.21 -25.23
C ASN A 31 -6.99 -6.76 -25.20
N LEU A 32 -7.21 -6.05 -24.09
CA LEU A 32 -6.83 -4.65 -23.96
C LEU A 32 -5.32 -4.46 -23.72
N LEU A 33 -4.59 -5.52 -23.37
CA LEU A 33 -3.16 -5.45 -23.03
C LEU A 33 -2.26 -5.82 -24.22
N PRO A 34 -1.06 -5.21 -24.34
CA PRO A 34 -0.41 -4.35 -23.35
C PRO A 34 -0.89 -2.88 -23.36
N GLN A 35 -0.87 -2.24 -22.19
CA GLN A 35 -1.20 -0.82 -22.03
C GLN A 35 -0.04 -0.07 -21.36
N ASN A 36 0.26 1.15 -21.85
CA ASN A 36 1.28 2.01 -21.24
C ASN A 36 0.63 2.96 -20.24
N PHE A 37 0.96 2.81 -18.96
CA PHE A 37 0.46 3.65 -17.88
C PHE A 37 1.61 4.15 -17.00
N LEU A 38 1.71 5.48 -16.83
CA LEU A 38 2.79 6.13 -16.05
C LEU A 38 4.22 5.69 -16.43
N GLY A 39 4.43 5.36 -17.71
CA GLY A 39 5.70 4.86 -18.23
C GLY A 39 5.97 3.37 -17.97
N ALA A 40 5.04 2.65 -17.33
CA ALA A 40 5.06 1.20 -17.19
C ALA A 40 4.21 0.55 -18.28
N THR A 41 4.72 -0.49 -18.93
CA THR A 41 3.93 -1.32 -19.84
C THR A 41 3.28 -2.45 -19.05
N ILE A 42 1.98 -2.33 -18.81
CA ILE A 42 1.18 -3.37 -18.17
C ILE A 42 1.03 -4.50 -19.19
N THR A 43 1.59 -5.67 -18.89
CA THR A 43 1.51 -6.87 -19.74
C THR A 43 0.57 -7.92 -19.13
N SER A 44 0.15 -8.88 -19.94
CA SER A 44 -0.74 -9.96 -19.48
C SER A 44 -0.12 -10.82 -18.38
N SER A 45 1.21 -10.93 -18.33
CA SER A 45 1.92 -11.66 -17.26
C SER A 45 1.84 -10.98 -15.89
N MET A 46 1.54 -9.68 -15.84
CA MET A 46 1.40 -8.93 -14.59
C MET A 46 0.01 -9.07 -13.96
N ILE A 47 -1.02 -9.45 -14.74
CA ILE A 47 -2.40 -9.52 -14.23
C ILE A 47 -2.54 -10.60 -13.17
N LEU A 48 -2.02 -11.81 -13.44
CA LEU A 48 -2.20 -12.95 -12.55
C LEU A 48 -1.66 -12.68 -11.12
N PRO A 49 -0.41 -12.21 -10.91
CA PRO A 49 0.06 -11.89 -9.56
C PRO A 49 -0.71 -10.74 -8.91
N TRP A 50 -1.17 -9.74 -9.67
CA TRP A 50 -2.03 -8.66 -9.16
C TRP A 50 -3.36 -9.21 -8.66
N MET A 51 -4.05 -10.04 -9.46
CA MET A 51 -5.31 -10.67 -9.06
C MET A 51 -5.18 -11.58 -7.84
N ILE A 52 -4.07 -12.32 -7.72
CA ILE A 52 -3.79 -13.14 -6.53
C ILE A 52 -3.65 -12.25 -5.29
N PHE A 53 -2.93 -11.14 -5.41
CA PHE A 53 -2.81 -10.16 -4.33
C PHE A 53 -4.17 -9.58 -3.94
N ASP A 54 -4.99 -9.17 -4.91
CA ASP A 54 -6.33 -8.64 -4.66
C ASP A 54 -7.25 -9.67 -4.01
N ALA A 55 -7.21 -10.92 -4.46
CA ALA A 55 -7.98 -11.99 -3.84
C ALA A 55 -7.56 -12.23 -2.39
N ALA A 56 -6.25 -12.24 -2.10
CA ALA A 56 -5.73 -12.37 -0.75
C ALA A 56 -6.15 -11.17 0.12
N LEU A 57 -6.01 -9.95 -0.40
CA LEU A 57 -6.39 -8.72 0.30
C LEU A 57 -7.90 -8.67 0.56
N PHE A 58 -8.72 -9.08 -0.41
CA PHE A 58 -10.16 -9.20 -0.29
C PHE A 58 -10.54 -10.17 0.83
N ILE A 59 -9.94 -11.37 0.86
CA ILE A 59 -10.17 -12.36 1.92
C ILE A 59 -9.83 -11.77 3.29
N ILE A 60 -8.68 -11.09 3.42
CA ILE A 60 -8.25 -10.45 4.67
C ILE A 60 -9.24 -9.36 5.11
N LEU A 61 -9.66 -8.50 4.17
CA LEU A 61 -10.58 -7.39 4.47
C LEU A 61 -11.99 -7.87 4.81
N VAL A 62 -12.52 -8.88 4.10
CA VAL A 62 -13.81 -9.49 4.40
C VAL A 62 -13.76 -10.17 5.76
N HIS A 63 -12.70 -10.93 6.03
CA HIS A 63 -12.47 -11.57 7.33
C HIS A 63 -12.43 -10.56 8.48
N TYR A 64 -11.71 -9.46 8.30
CA TYR A 64 -11.62 -8.39 9.30
C TYR A 64 -12.94 -7.61 9.44
N GLY A 65 -13.58 -7.24 8.33
CA GLY A 65 -14.81 -6.44 8.31
C GLY A 65 -16.04 -7.20 8.84
N TRP A 66 -16.07 -8.53 8.67
CA TRP A 66 -17.21 -9.39 9.00
C TRP A 66 -17.00 -10.32 10.22
N HIS A 67 -15.91 -10.13 10.97
CA HIS A 67 -15.55 -10.84 12.22
C HIS A 67 -15.02 -12.29 12.09
N ILE A 68 -13.70 -12.45 12.22
CA ILE A 68 -13.09 -13.62 12.87
C ILE A 68 -11.98 -13.15 13.82
N GLY A 69 -12.19 -13.36 15.13
CA GLY A 69 -11.14 -13.32 16.16
C GLY A 69 -10.69 -11.94 16.67
N ARG A 70 -10.00 -11.97 17.82
CA ARG A 70 -9.25 -10.83 18.36
C ARG A 70 -7.87 -10.80 17.71
N THR A 71 -7.52 -9.74 16.99
CA THR A 71 -6.13 -9.53 16.59
C THR A 71 -5.30 -9.21 17.84
N PRO A 72 -4.09 -9.78 18.00
CA PRO A 72 -3.22 -9.43 19.11
C PRO A 72 -2.93 -7.93 19.08
N THR A 73 -3.29 -7.24 20.17
CA THR A 73 -3.13 -5.79 20.25
C THR A 73 -1.70 -5.48 20.67
N LEU A 74 -0.91 -4.93 19.76
CA LEU A 74 0.34 -4.28 20.13
C LEU A 74 0.01 -3.03 20.95
N ARG A 75 0.88 -2.69 21.90
CA ARG A 75 0.76 -1.42 22.62
C ARG A 75 0.80 -0.30 21.59
N THR A 76 -0.23 0.55 21.56
CA THR A 76 -0.43 1.60 20.55
C THR A 76 0.81 2.46 20.33
N ARG A 77 1.55 2.76 21.40
CA ARG A 77 2.84 3.47 21.35
C ARG A 77 3.90 2.72 20.56
N THR A 78 4.08 1.43 20.81
CA THR A 78 5.04 0.59 20.10
C THR A 78 4.68 0.47 18.64
N TYR A 79 3.38 0.33 18.34
CA TYR A 79 2.89 0.28 16.96
C TYR A 79 3.25 1.56 16.18
N PHE A 80 2.89 2.74 16.69
CA PHE A 80 3.20 4.00 16.01
C PHE A 80 4.70 4.29 15.92
N ALA A 81 5.48 3.94 16.95
CA ALA A 81 6.94 4.06 16.86
C ALA A 81 7.51 3.15 15.76
N PHE A 82 7.04 1.91 15.67
CA PHE A 82 7.48 0.95 14.66
C PHE A 82 7.13 1.41 13.24
N VAL A 83 5.87 1.80 13.00
CA VAL A 83 5.42 2.33 11.71
C VAL A 83 6.21 3.59 11.33
N GLY A 84 6.44 4.49 12.30
CA GLY A 84 7.22 5.71 12.09
C GLY A 84 8.65 5.43 11.65
N THR A 85 9.31 4.45 12.27
CA THR A 85 10.65 4.01 11.90
C THR A 85 10.71 3.44 10.49
N ILE A 86 9.80 2.52 10.14
CA ILE A 86 9.75 1.94 8.79
C ILE A 86 9.54 3.02 7.74
N MET A 87 8.56 3.90 7.94
CA MET A 87 8.28 4.98 6.99
C MET A 87 9.44 5.98 6.91
N GLY A 88 10.17 6.20 8.00
CA GLY A 88 11.39 7.01 8.00
C GLY A 88 12.51 6.38 7.15
N ILE A 89 12.73 5.07 7.27
CA ILE A 89 13.70 4.35 6.44
C ILE A 89 13.30 4.44 4.96
N VAL A 90 12.02 4.27 4.64
CA VAL A 90 11.50 4.40 3.26
C VAL A 90 11.71 5.82 2.72
N ALA A 91 11.43 6.85 3.52
CA ALA A 91 11.68 8.24 3.12
C ALA A 91 13.16 8.50 2.82
N LEU A 92 14.06 7.98 3.67
CA LEU A 92 15.50 8.05 3.45
C LEU A 92 15.93 7.31 2.19
N ALA A 93 15.38 6.12 1.93
CA ALA A 93 15.67 5.37 0.70
C ALA A 93 15.28 6.16 -0.56
N HIS A 94 14.12 6.82 -0.56
CA HIS A 94 13.73 7.70 -1.67
C HIS A 94 14.62 8.95 -1.79
N LEU A 95 15.08 9.54 -0.69
CA LEU A 95 16.04 10.65 -0.71
C LEU A 95 17.38 10.21 -1.29
N VAL A 96 17.93 9.09 -0.82
CA VAL A 96 19.18 8.52 -1.34
C VAL A 96 19.06 8.30 -2.83
N ARG A 97 17.95 7.69 -3.28
CA ARG A 97 17.67 7.47 -4.70
C ARG A 97 17.65 8.76 -5.51
N LEU A 98 17.09 9.83 -4.96
CA LEU A 98 17.03 11.12 -5.63
C LEU A 98 18.42 11.75 -5.81
N PHE A 99 19.28 11.69 -4.79
CA PHE A 99 20.63 12.27 -4.85
C PHE A 99 21.59 11.43 -5.70
N SER A 100 21.48 10.11 -5.66
CA SER A 100 22.32 9.22 -6.47
C SER A 100 21.81 9.04 -7.90
N SER A 101 20.59 9.49 -8.20
CA SER A 101 19.87 9.16 -9.43
C SER A 101 19.82 7.65 -9.70
N ALA A 102 19.78 6.84 -8.62
CA ALA A 102 19.82 5.40 -8.74
C ALA A 102 18.62 4.85 -9.53
N GLU A 103 18.93 4.04 -10.54
CA GLU A 103 17.94 3.35 -11.34
C GLU A 103 17.36 2.17 -10.56
N VAL A 104 16.02 2.15 -10.47
CA VAL A 104 15.29 1.03 -9.88
C VAL A 104 14.47 0.41 -11.00
N ASN A 105 14.87 -0.80 -11.40
CA ASN A 105 14.18 -1.59 -12.40
C ASN A 105 13.34 -2.66 -11.71
N ILE A 106 12.02 -2.60 -11.91
CA ILE A 106 11.08 -3.59 -11.41
C ILE A 106 10.40 -4.23 -12.61
N ALA A 107 10.68 -5.52 -12.84
CA ALA A 107 10.08 -6.29 -13.94
C ALA A 107 10.19 -5.61 -15.33
N GLY A 108 11.31 -4.94 -15.60
CA GLY A 108 11.57 -4.23 -16.86
C GLY A 108 11.12 -2.76 -16.87
N TRP A 109 10.40 -2.30 -15.84
CA TRP A 109 10.01 -0.90 -15.70
C TRP A 109 11.06 -0.11 -14.90
N ILE A 110 11.63 0.90 -15.55
CA ILE A 110 12.48 1.89 -14.89
C ILE A 110 11.57 2.88 -14.18
N VAL A 111 11.53 2.80 -12.84
CA VAL A 111 10.67 3.67 -12.04
C VAL A 111 11.08 5.13 -12.26
N PRO A 112 10.18 6.04 -12.64
CA PRO A 112 10.53 7.45 -12.84
C PRO A 112 11.02 8.14 -11.56
N LEU A 113 11.97 9.06 -11.68
CA LEU A 113 12.48 9.84 -10.53
C LEU A 113 11.40 10.70 -9.87
N TRP A 114 10.41 11.20 -10.61
CA TRP A 114 9.33 12.02 -10.05
C TRP A 114 8.48 11.26 -9.02
N LEU A 115 8.34 9.93 -9.15
CA LEU A 115 7.69 9.10 -8.14
C LEU A 115 8.41 9.16 -6.79
N SER A 116 9.74 9.30 -6.81
CA SER A 116 10.54 9.36 -5.57
C SER A 116 10.26 10.64 -4.79
N TRP A 117 9.98 11.77 -5.44
CA TRP A 117 9.57 13.00 -4.74
C TRP A 117 8.27 12.81 -3.97
N ILE A 118 7.28 12.15 -4.59
CA ILE A 118 6.02 11.81 -3.93
C ILE A 118 6.26 10.83 -2.79
N GLY A 119 7.10 9.81 -3.03
CA GLY A 119 7.52 8.83 -2.03
C GLY A 119 8.14 9.49 -0.79
N VAL A 120 9.07 10.43 -0.97
CA VAL A 120 9.65 11.21 0.13
C VAL A 120 8.56 11.97 0.87
N ALA A 121 7.73 12.74 0.17
CA ALA A 121 6.72 13.60 0.80
C ALA A 121 5.73 12.79 1.66
N VAL A 122 5.20 11.69 1.10
CA VAL A 122 4.23 10.83 1.79
C VAL A 122 4.90 10.07 2.94
N ALA A 123 6.03 9.41 2.70
CA ALA A 123 6.69 8.60 3.72
C ALA A 123 7.23 9.46 4.89
N ALA A 124 7.79 10.64 4.60
CA ALA A 124 8.25 11.58 5.63
C ALA A 124 7.06 12.10 6.46
N TYR A 125 5.94 12.45 5.82
CA TYR A 125 4.73 12.87 6.52
C TYR A 125 4.16 11.77 7.43
N LEU A 126 4.05 10.53 6.91
CA LEU A 126 3.60 9.37 7.69
C LEU A 126 4.54 9.08 8.86
N SER A 127 5.85 9.15 8.64
CA SER A 127 6.86 8.98 9.69
C SER A 127 6.70 10.02 10.79
N TYR A 128 6.62 11.30 10.42
CA TYR A 128 6.44 12.41 11.36
C TYR A 128 5.14 12.29 12.16
N MET A 129 4.01 11.97 11.53
CA MET A 129 2.75 11.74 12.25
C MET A 129 2.80 10.55 13.18
N SER A 130 3.43 9.46 12.78
CA SER A 130 3.53 8.28 13.61
C SER A 130 4.36 8.57 14.87
N PHE A 131 5.50 9.26 14.74
CA PHE A 131 6.30 9.66 15.90
C PHE A 131 5.61 10.70 16.79
N ARG A 132 4.96 11.71 16.21
CA ARG A 132 4.18 12.69 16.99
C ARG A 132 3.10 12.00 17.82
N LEU A 133 2.36 11.06 17.23
CA LEU A 133 1.36 10.27 17.94
C LEU A 133 1.99 9.41 19.04
N ALA A 134 3.10 8.72 18.74
CA ALA A 134 3.83 7.89 19.70
C ALA A 134 4.31 8.68 20.93
N VAL A 135 4.71 9.94 20.76
CA VAL A 135 5.15 10.83 21.83
C VAL A 135 3.97 11.42 22.61
N SER A 136 2.86 11.73 21.94
CA SER A 136 1.67 12.34 22.57
C SER A 136 0.91 11.42 23.54
N MET A 137 1.12 10.10 23.43
CA MET A 137 0.47 9.13 24.31
C MET A 137 1.15 9.09 25.68
N LYS A 138 0.41 9.46 26.73
CA LYS A 138 0.86 9.28 28.13
C LYS A 138 1.14 7.79 28.41
N LYS A 139 2.21 7.54 29.17
CA LYS A 139 2.68 6.20 29.59
C LYS A 139 1.63 5.44 30.40
#